data_AF-A0AAV8WWJ8-F1
#
_entry.id   AF-A0AAV8WWJ8-F1
#
_cell.length_a   1.000
_cell.length_b   1.000
_cell.length_c   1.000
_cell.angle_alpha   90.00
_cell.angle_beta   90.00
_cell.angle_gamma   90.00
#
_symmetry.space_group_name_H-M   'P 1'
#
loop_
_entity.id
_entity.type
_entity.pdbx_description
1 polymer ?
#
loop_
_entity_poly.entity_id
_entity_poly.type
_entity_poly.pdbx_seq_one_letter_code
_entity_poly.pdbx_strand_id
1 'polypeptide(L)'
;MGSKPPFIEDPYPSGSQVIREAFRRRWIPPNVMIRPLSENTIKQYNSTLKLWWKYCRITNFSPFEYDISQTLSFLQHILDSTGNSFGSFKSHRAALSLITSTELGANSELKRFMKGVYRTRPPKPKYDSTWNTQDVLHFLQNSSETHLKFLSCKLVTLLALATGHRINIRIPDFIKT
;
A
#
# COMPACT_ATOMS: atom_id res chain seq x y z
N MET A 1 -35.98 7.36 -19.25
CA MET A 1 -35.66 7.68 -17.83
C MET A 1 -35.74 6.39 -17.03
N GLY A 2 -34.65 5.65 -16.94
CA GLY A 2 -34.56 4.44 -16.12
C GLY A 2 -33.96 4.81 -14.77
N SER A 3 -34.73 4.62 -13.70
CA SER A 3 -34.29 4.87 -12.32
C SER A 3 -33.07 4.01 -11.98
N LYS A 4 -32.03 4.65 -11.44
CA LYS A 4 -30.85 4.00 -10.88
C LYS A 4 -31.30 3.06 -9.75
N PRO A 5 -30.93 1.76 -9.75
CA PRO A 5 -31.23 0.91 -8.61
C PRO A 5 -30.53 1.48 -7.37
N PRO A 6 -31.23 1.60 -6.22
CA PRO A 6 -30.62 2.06 -5.00
C PRO A 6 -29.49 1.12 -4.60
N PHE A 7 -28.44 1.69 -4.02
CA PHE A 7 -27.39 0.92 -3.37
C PHE A 7 -28.04 0.05 -2.29
N ILE A 8 -28.13 -1.26 -2.53
CA ILE A 8 -28.62 -2.22 -1.54
C ILE A 8 -27.65 -2.15 -0.36
N GLU A 9 -28.18 -1.92 0.85
CA GLU A 9 -27.44 -1.72 2.10
C GLU A 9 -26.75 -3.00 2.61
N ASP A 10 -26.08 -3.75 1.72
CA ASP A 10 -25.43 -4.98 2.13
C ASP A 10 -24.18 -4.67 2.99
N PRO A 11 -23.97 -5.43 4.08
CA PRO A 11 -22.77 -5.32 4.88
C PRO A 11 -21.52 -5.57 4.01
N TYR A 12 -20.42 -4.88 4.32
CA TYR A 12 -19.18 -5.02 3.57
C TYR A 12 -18.77 -6.50 3.50
N PRO A 13 -18.71 -7.11 2.30
CA PRO A 13 -18.63 -8.57 2.18
C PRO A 13 -17.20 -9.06 2.46
N SER A 14 -16.24 -8.70 1.60
CA SER A 14 -14.80 -8.91 1.77
C SER A 14 -14.07 -8.26 0.59
N GLY A 15 -12.83 -7.84 0.76
CA GLY A 15 -12.07 -7.14 -0.29
C GLY A 15 -11.93 -7.97 -1.57
N SER A 16 -11.72 -9.28 -1.44
CA SER A 16 -11.66 -10.19 -2.60
C SER A 16 -13.02 -10.31 -3.31
N GLN A 17 -14.12 -10.32 -2.56
CA GLN A 17 -15.48 -10.39 -3.12
C GLN A 17 -15.86 -9.08 -3.81
N VAL A 18 -15.51 -7.92 -3.24
CA VAL A 18 -15.70 -6.60 -3.88
C VAL A 18 -14.94 -6.54 -5.20
N ILE A 19 -13.69 -7.02 -5.23
CA ILE A 19 -12.92 -7.07 -6.49
C ILE A 19 -13.56 -8.02 -7.51
N ARG A 20 -14.01 -9.21 -7.09
CA ARG A 20 -14.72 -10.16 -7.97
C ARG A 20 -15.96 -9.53 -8.58
N GLU A 21 -16.74 -8.85 -7.75
CA GLU A 21 -17.99 -8.23 -8.14
C GLU A 21 -17.77 -7.07 -9.12
N ALA A 22 -16.74 -6.25 -8.89
CA ALA A 22 -16.35 -5.19 -9.81
C ALA A 22 -16.03 -5.73 -11.21
N PHE A 23 -15.31 -6.85 -11.32
CA PHE A 23 -15.04 -7.48 -12.62
C PHE A 23 -16.30 -8.08 -13.26
N ARG A 24 -17.17 -8.73 -12.47
CA ARG A 24 -18.44 -9.26 -12.97
C ARG A 24 -19.31 -8.19 -13.60
N ARG A 25 -19.44 -7.04 -12.94
CA ARG A 25 -20.23 -5.89 -13.45
C ARG A 25 -19.69 -5.31 -14.75
N ARG A 26 -18.40 -5.51 -15.05
CA ARG A 26 -17.78 -5.12 -16.32
C ARG A 26 -17.76 -6.24 -17.36
N TRP A 27 -18.41 -7.36 -17.09
CA TRP A 27 -18.39 -8.55 -17.97
C TRP A 27 -16.98 -9.13 -18.18
N ILE A 28 -16.10 -8.97 -17.19
CA ILE A 28 -14.73 -9.47 -17.21
C ILE A 28 -14.64 -10.72 -16.31
N PRO A 29 -13.95 -11.81 -16.73
CA PRO A 29 -13.84 -13.04 -15.94
C PRO A 29 -13.04 -12.84 -14.63
N PRO A 30 -13.70 -12.84 -13.44
CA PRO A 30 -13.07 -12.45 -12.18
C PRO A 30 -12.03 -13.46 -11.66
N ASN A 31 -12.22 -14.75 -11.97
CA ASN A 31 -11.35 -15.83 -11.47
C ASN A 31 -9.93 -15.74 -12.04
N VAL A 32 -9.78 -15.22 -13.26
CA VAL A 32 -8.47 -15.03 -13.89
C VAL A 32 -7.87 -13.70 -13.44
N MET A 33 -8.67 -12.63 -13.39
CA MET A 33 -8.19 -11.29 -13.07
C MET A 33 -7.68 -11.11 -11.64
N ILE A 34 -8.08 -11.97 -10.71
CA ILE A 34 -7.63 -11.87 -9.31
C ILE A 34 -6.37 -12.67 -9.04
N ARG A 35 -6.04 -13.68 -9.86
CA ARG A 35 -4.85 -14.52 -9.67
C ARG A 35 -3.52 -13.77 -9.59
N PRO A 36 -3.30 -12.66 -10.32
CA PRO A 36 -2.05 -11.89 -10.20
C PRO A 36 -1.86 -11.22 -8.82
N LEU A 37 -2.91 -11.10 -8.02
CA LEU A 37 -2.86 -10.44 -6.72
C LEU A 37 -2.41 -11.44 -5.65
N SER A 38 -1.31 -11.12 -4.95
CA SER A 38 -0.90 -11.87 -3.76
C SER A 38 -1.91 -11.68 -2.62
N GLU A 39 -1.95 -12.61 -1.67
CA GLU A 39 -2.80 -12.47 -0.46
C GLU A 39 -2.52 -11.19 0.31
N ASN A 40 -1.25 -10.77 0.38
CA ASN A 40 -0.86 -9.53 1.04
C ASN A 40 -1.41 -8.31 0.31
N THR A 41 -1.38 -8.32 -1.03
CA THR A 41 -1.97 -7.25 -1.85
C THR A 41 -3.49 -7.17 -1.63
N ILE A 42 -4.17 -8.32 -1.57
CA ILE A 42 -5.61 -8.37 -1.28
C ILE A 42 -5.91 -7.80 0.11
N LYS A 43 -5.14 -8.18 1.14
CA LYS A 43 -5.28 -7.64 2.50
C LYS A 43 -5.07 -6.12 2.54
N GLN A 44 -4.07 -5.62 1.81
CA GLN A 44 -3.78 -4.20 1.70
C GLN A 44 -4.93 -3.46 1.02
N TYR A 45 -5.45 -3.97 -0.10
CA TYR A 45 -6.58 -3.37 -0.81
C TYR A 45 -7.87 -3.45 0.00
N ASN A 46 -8.11 -4.53 0.74
CA ASN A 46 -9.26 -4.70 1.62
C ASN A 46 -9.40 -3.55 2.63
N SER A 47 -8.28 -3.00 3.13
CA SER A 47 -8.31 -1.85 4.03
C SER A 47 -8.90 -0.59 3.34
N THR A 48 -8.47 -0.30 2.11
CA THR A 48 -9.03 0.77 1.28
C THR A 48 -10.49 0.53 0.94
N LEU A 49 -10.81 -0.68 0.47
CA LEU A 49 -12.15 -1.03 -0.01
C LEU A 49 -13.19 -0.93 1.11
N LYS A 50 -12.81 -1.29 2.35
CA LYS A 50 -13.68 -1.11 3.52
C LYS A 50 -13.97 0.36 3.81
N LEU A 51 -12.96 1.23 3.71
CA LEU A 51 -13.14 2.68 3.87
C LEU A 51 -14.00 3.27 2.76
N TRP A 52 -13.75 2.87 1.51
CA TRP A 52 -14.52 3.28 0.34
C TRP A 52 -15.99 2.86 0.48
N TRP A 53 -16.25 1.61 0.85
CA TRP A 53 -17.61 1.11 1.07
C TRP A 53 -18.36 1.93 2.12
N LYS A 54 -17.71 2.27 3.23
CA LYS A 54 -18.30 3.13 4.27
C LYS A 54 -18.58 4.54 3.73
N TYR A 55 -17.67 5.11 2.96
CA TYR A 55 -17.84 6.43 2.37
C TYR A 55 -19.00 6.47 1.36
N CYS A 56 -19.06 5.48 0.46
CA CYS A 56 -20.15 5.29 -0.49
C CYS A 56 -21.51 5.17 0.19
N ARG A 57 -21.58 4.48 1.34
CA ARG A 57 -22.80 4.40 2.15
C ARG A 57 -23.26 5.76 2.67
N ILE A 58 -22.34 6.55 3.23
CA ILE A 58 -22.68 7.87 3.80
C ILE A 58 -23.12 8.85 2.71
N THR A 59 -22.54 8.72 1.51
CA THR A 59 -22.77 9.62 0.39
C THR A 59 -23.83 9.11 -0.59
N ASN A 60 -24.42 7.94 -0.32
CA ASN A 60 -25.44 7.26 -1.14
C ASN A 60 -25.00 7.03 -2.60
N PHE A 61 -23.75 6.60 -2.81
CA PHE A 61 -23.19 6.28 -4.12
C PHE A 61 -22.91 4.79 -4.29
N SER A 62 -22.99 4.31 -5.53
CA SER A 62 -22.57 2.95 -5.88
C SER A 62 -21.04 2.83 -5.85
N PRO A 63 -20.45 1.89 -5.08
CA PRO A 63 -19.00 1.72 -4.97
C PRO A 63 -18.35 1.16 -6.23
N PHE A 64 -19.15 0.70 -7.20
CA PHE A 64 -18.70 0.10 -8.45
C PHE A 64 -18.82 1.04 -9.66
N GLU A 65 -19.50 2.18 -9.51
CA GLU A 65 -19.60 3.17 -10.58
C GLU A 65 -18.36 4.07 -10.59
N TYR A 66 -17.90 4.41 -11.79
CA TYR A 66 -16.78 5.33 -11.96
C TYR A 66 -17.29 6.77 -11.91
N ASP A 67 -16.83 7.51 -10.90
CA ASP A 67 -16.85 8.98 -10.89
C ASP A 67 -15.53 9.50 -10.32
N ILE A 68 -14.84 10.33 -11.12
CA ILE A 68 -13.58 10.95 -10.71
C ILE A 68 -13.81 11.94 -9.56
N SER A 69 -14.92 12.67 -9.58
CA SER A 69 -15.23 13.67 -8.54
C SER A 69 -15.42 12.98 -7.19
N GLN A 70 -16.24 11.93 -7.12
CA GLN A 70 -16.39 11.13 -5.90
C GLN A 70 -15.08 10.50 -5.42
N THR A 71 -14.27 9.99 -6.35
CA THR A 71 -12.98 9.40 -5.99
C THR A 71 -12.06 10.43 -5.34
N LEU A 72 -11.98 11.64 -5.89
CA LEU A 72 -11.18 12.72 -5.33
C LEU A 72 -11.73 13.20 -3.99
N SER A 73 -13.04 13.36 -3.86
CA SER A 73 -13.69 13.72 -2.59
C SER A 73 -13.42 12.70 -1.48
N PHE A 74 -13.42 11.41 -1.81
CA PHE A 74 -13.05 10.36 -0.87
C PHE A 74 -11.57 10.41 -0.48
N LEU A 75 -10.66 10.59 -1.45
CA LEU A 75 -9.23 10.69 -1.15
C LEU A 75 -8.92 11.95 -0.33
N GLN A 76 -9.62 13.05 -0.58
CA GLN A 76 -9.57 14.26 0.24
C GLN A 76 -10.09 13.97 1.66
N HIS A 77 -11.24 13.30 1.79
CA HIS A 77 -11.76 12.89 3.10
C HIS A 77 -10.77 12.02 3.88
N ILE A 78 -10.09 11.06 3.24
CA ILE A 78 -9.03 10.27 3.88
C ILE A 78 -7.85 11.16 4.27
N LEU A 79 -7.44 12.10 3.42
CA LEU A 79 -6.35 13.02 3.71
C LEU A 79 -6.63 13.83 4.97
N ASP A 80 -7.84 14.35 5.11
CA ASP A 80 -8.20 15.22 6.23
C ASP A 80 -8.46 14.42 7.51
N SER A 81 -9.12 13.26 7.40
CA SER A 81 -9.51 12.44 8.55
C SER A 81 -8.40 11.52 9.07
N THR A 82 -7.36 11.23 8.30
CA THR A 82 -6.31 10.28 8.69
C THR A 82 -4.91 10.85 8.51
N GLY A 83 -3.99 10.47 9.42
CA GLY A 83 -2.55 10.74 9.31
C GLY A 83 -1.81 9.85 8.29
N ASN A 84 -2.51 9.31 7.28
CA ASN A 84 -1.94 8.37 6.33
C ASN A 84 -0.76 8.96 5.55
N SER A 85 0.30 8.16 5.39
CA SER A 85 1.47 8.50 4.58
C SER A 85 1.16 8.46 3.08
N PHE A 86 1.99 9.11 2.26
CA PHE A 86 1.88 9.04 0.80
C PHE A 86 1.91 7.60 0.26
N GLY A 87 2.63 6.67 0.93
CA GLY A 87 2.64 5.25 0.57
C GLY A 87 1.25 4.61 0.66
N SER A 88 0.46 4.98 1.67
CA SER A 88 -0.94 4.53 1.81
C SER A 88 -1.79 5.05 0.64
N PHE A 89 -1.62 6.30 0.22
CA PHE A 89 -2.35 6.87 -0.94
C PHE A 89 -2.06 6.14 -2.25
N LYS A 90 -0.83 5.67 -2.47
CA LYS A 90 -0.53 4.82 -3.65
C LYS A 90 -1.35 3.54 -3.63
N SER A 91 -1.50 2.95 -2.44
CA SER A 91 -2.28 1.72 -2.22
C SER A 91 -3.76 1.98 -2.44
N HIS A 92 -4.29 3.08 -1.89
CA HIS A 92 -5.68 3.50 -2.08
C HIS A 92 -6.00 3.69 -3.55
N ARG A 93 -5.16 4.41 -4.29
CA ARG A 93 -5.29 4.60 -5.74
C ARG A 93 -5.33 3.27 -6.50
N ALA A 94 -4.43 2.34 -6.19
CA ALA A 94 -4.35 1.06 -6.88
C ALA A 94 -5.60 0.20 -6.61
N ALA A 95 -6.07 0.14 -5.36
CA ALA A 95 -7.28 -0.59 -5.00
C ALA A 95 -8.53 -0.01 -5.70
N LEU A 96 -8.68 1.32 -5.70
CA LEU A 96 -9.80 1.99 -6.36
C LEU A 96 -9.77 1.81 -7.88
N SER A 97 -8.60 1.92 -8.51
CA SER A 97 -8.47 1.70 -9.96
C SER A 97 -8.84 0.26 -10.37
N LEU A 98 -8.67 -0.71 -9.47
CA LEU A 98 -9.11 -2.07 -9.72
C LEU A 98 -10.64 -2.16 -9.79
N ILE A 99 -11.36 -1.49 -8.88
CA ILE A 99 -12.82 -1.63 -8.73
C ILE A 99 -13.68 -0.65 -9.53
N THR A 100 -13.19 0.54 -9.90
CA THR A 100 -13.98 1.54 -10.65
C THR A 100 -13.73 1.54 -12.17
N SER A 101 -12.48 1.70 -12.62
CA SER A 101 -12.05 1.47 -14.01
C SER A 101 -10.51 1.55 -14.14
N THR A 102 -9.96 0.93 -15.18
CA THR A 102 -8.55 1.12 -15.59
C THR A 102 -8.23 2.57 -15.95
N GLU A 103 -9.23 3.35 -16.36
CA GLU A 103 -9.09 4.77 -16.74
C GLU A 103 -8.78 5.67 -15.53
N LEU A 104 -9.16 5.27 -14.31
CA LEU A 104 -8.83 5.99 -13.09
C LEU A 104 -7.31 6.16 -12.91
N GLY A 105 -6.53 5.15 -13.30
CA GLY A 105 -5.07 5.21 -13.28
C GLY A 105 -4.50 6.23 -14.27
N ALA A 106 -5.18 6.46 -15.39
CA ALA A 106 -4.72 7.34 -16.47
C ALA A 106 -5.15 8.81 -16.31
N ASN A 107 -6.22 9.05 -15.56
CA ASN A 107 -6.85 10.36 -15.34
C ASN A 107 -5.87 11.46 -14.84
N SER A 108 -5.95 12.65 -15.44
CA SER A 108 -5.09 13.81 -15.16
C SER A 108 -5.35 14.43 -13.78
N GLU A 109 -6.60 14.53 -13.38
CA GLU A 109 -7.02 15.14 -12.12
C GLU A 109 -6.50 14.32 -10.93
N LEU A 110 -6.62 12.99 -11.00
CA LEU A 110 -6.07 12.10 -9.98
C LEU A 110 -4.54 12.20 -9.89
N LYS A 111 -3.84 12.27 -11.04
CA LYS A 111 -2.38 12.47 -11.04
C LYS A 111 -2.00 13.79 -10.38
N ARG A 112 -2.73 14.87 -10.68
CA ARG A 112 -2.52 16.19 -10.07
C ARG A 112 -2.81 16.17 -8.57
N PHE A 113 -3.90 15.52 -8.15
CA PHE A 113 -4.24 15.34 -6.73
C PHE A 113 -3.13 14.59 -5.99
N MET A 114 -2.68 13.45 -6.51
CA MET A 114 -1.59 12.67 -5.91
C MET A 114 -0.28 13.49 -5.81
N LYS A 115 0.01 14.34 -6.79
CA LYS A 115 1.14 15.28 -6.71
C LYS A 115 0.96 16.32 -5.61
N GLY A 116 -0.28 16.79 -5.39
CA GLY A 116 -0.66 17.60 -4.24
C GLY A 116 -0.37 16.89 -2.93
N VAL A 117 -0.90 15.67 -2.75
CA VAL A 117 -0.66 14.86 -1.55
C VAL A 117 0.83 14.64 -1.28
N TYR A 118 1.62 14.36 -2.33
CA TYR A 118 3.07 14.21 -2.20
C TYR A 118 3.74 15.47 -1.64
N ARG A 119 3.32 16.66 -2.09
CA ARG A 119 3.86 17.94 -1.60
C ARG A 119 3.40 18.25 -0.19
N THR A 120 2.15 17.95 0.16
CA THR A 120 1.61 18.15 1.50
C THR A 120 2.20 17.16 2.51
N ARG A 121 2.48 15.92 2.08
CA ARG A 121 2.99 14.83 2.92
C ARG A 121 4.12 14.10 2.19
N PRO A 122 5.32 14.70 2.12
CA PRO A 122 6.45 14.04 1.51
C PRO A 122 6.75 12.73 2.25
N PRO A 123 7.02 11.62 1.52
CA PRO A 123 7.41 10.39 2.16
C PRO A 123 8.73 10.63 2.92
N LYS A 124 8.70 10.37 4.23
CA LYS A 124 9.93 10.39 5.02
C LYS A 124 10.83 9.23 4.59
N PRO A 125 12.15 9.43 4.49
CA PRO A 125 13.06 8.33 4.30
C PRO A 125 12.83 7.30 5.42
N LYS A 126 12.89 6.01 5.07
CA LYS A 126 12.67 4.92 6.03
C LYS A 126 13.76 4.87 7.11
N TYR A 127 14.93 5.44 6.80
CA TYR A 127 16.10 5.49 7.66
C TYR A 127 16.52 6.94 7.81
N ASP A 128 16.67 7.40 9.05
CA ASP A 128 17.16 8.76 9.35
C ASP A 128 18.67 8.88 9.08
N SER A 129 19.38 7.75 9.05
CA SER A 129 20.78 7.65 8.67
C SER A 129 21.07 6.38 7.87
N THR A 130 21.94 6.50 6.87
CA THR A 130 22.60 5.35 6.24
C THR A 130 23.91 5.12 6.96
N TRP A 131 24.11 3.94 7.53
CA TRP A 131 25.40 3.57 8.10
C TRP A 131 26.43 3.41 6.98
N ASN A 132 27.67 3.80 7.25
CA ASN A 132 28.79 3.59 6.35
C ASN A 132 29.23 2.12 6.42
N THR A 133 29.17 1.43 5.29
CA THR A 133 29.51 0.01 5.20
C THR A 133 30.94 -0.29 5.64
N GLN A 134 31.85 0.67 5.40
CA GLN A 134 33.25 0.50 5.75
C GLN A 134 33.48 0.44 7.26
N ASP A 135 32.73 1.25 8.03
CA ASP A 135 32.85 1.30 9.48
C ASP A 135 32.35 -0.01 10.12
N VAL A 136 31.29 -0.59 9.56
CA VAL A 136 30.76 -1.89 10.00
C VAL A 136 31.72 -3.02 9.65
N LEU A 137 32.30 -3.02 8.45
CA LEU A 137 33.31 -4.02 8.06
C LEU A 137 34.54 -3.94 8.96
N HIS A 138 35.02 -2.74 9.26
CA HIS A 138 36.15 -2.52 10.15
C HIS A 138 35.86 -2.99 11.58
N PHE A 139 34.68 -2.68 12.11
CA PHE A 139 34.23 -3.19 13.42
C PHE A 139 34.19 -4.72 13.46
N LEU A 140 33.58 -5.35 12.45
CA LEU A 140 33.49 -6.81 12.37
C LEU A 140 34.86 -7.47 12.21
N GLN A 141 35.80 -6.83 11.51
CA GLN A 141 37.16 -7.33 11.33
C GLN A 141 37.95 -7.31 12.66
N ASN A 142 37.84 -6.22 13.42
CA ASN A 142 38.63 -6.02 14.65
C ASN A 142 38.01 -6.66 15.91
N SER A 143 36.77 -7.13 15.82
CA SER A 143 36.11 -7.82 16.94
C SER A 143 36.64 -9.24 17.10
N SER A 144 37.22 -9.54 18.27
CA SER A 144 37.71 -10.86 18.69
C SER A 144 36.69 -11.68 19.49
N GLU A 145 35.42 -11.26 19.53
CA GLU A 145 34.37 -12.00 20.22
C GLU A 145 34.15 -13.39 19.62
N THR A 146 34.30 -14.42 20.45
CA THR A 146 34.16 -15.84 20.07
C THR A 146 32.80 -16.43 20.44
N HIS A 147 31.89 -15.64 21.00
CA HIS A 147 30.57 -16.12 21.39
C HIS A 147 29.73 -16.48 20.14
N LEU A 148 29.07 -17.64 20.16
CA LEU A 148 28.33 -18.17 19.01
C LEU A 148 27.30 -17.18 18.43
N LYS A 149 26.65 -16.41 19.30
CA LYS A 149 25.71 -15.34 18.89
C LYS A 149 26.38 -14.26 18.06
N PHE A 150 27.61 -13.86 18.43
CA PHE A 150 28.37 -12.83 17.73
C PHE A 150 28.84 -13.31 16.36
N LEU A 151 29.40 -14.51 16.28
CA LEU A 151 29.78 -15.16 15.02
C LEU A 151 28.58 -15.32 14.07
N SER A 152 27.42 -15.73 14.58
CA SER A 152 26.19 -15.83 13.80
C SER A 152 25.76 -14.46 13.27
N CYS A 153 25.82 -13.41 14.09
CA CYS A 153 25.51 -12.05 13.65
C CYS A 153 26.50 -11.53 12.61
N LYS A 154 27.81 -11.78 12.78
CA LYS A 154 28.86 -11.42 11.83
C LYS A 154 28.62 -12.08 10.47
N LEU A 155 28.34 -13.38 10.46
CA LEU A 155 28.03 -14.12 9.23
C LEU A 155 26.78 -13.56 8.53
N VAL A 156 25.68 -13.38 9.26
CA VAL A 156 24.42 -12.87 8.70
C VAL A 156 24.59 -11.44 8.17
N THR A 157 25.37 -10.60 8.85
CA THR A 157 25.63 -9.21 8.42
C THR A 157 26.48 -9.17 7.15
N LEU A 158 27.54 -9.99 7.07
CA LEU A 158 28.38 -10.11 5.87
C LEU A 158 27.59 -10.68 4.69
N LEU A 159 26.74 -11.68 4.94
CA LEU A 159 25.86 -12.24 3.91
C LEU A 159 24.84 -11.20 3.42
N ALA A 160 24.27 -10.40 4.33
CA ALA A 160 23.37 -9.30 3.98
C ALA A 160 24.05 -8.25 3.08
N LEU A 161 25.28 -7.88 3.45
CA LEU A 161 26.11 -6.94 2.69
C LEU A 161 26.46 -7.46 1.30
N ALA A 162 26.90 -8.72 1.20
CA ALA A 162 27.32 -9.32 -0.07
C ALA A 162 26.14 -9.58 -1.01
N THR A 163 24.99 -10.00 -0.49
CA THR A 163 23.84 -10.39 -1.31
C THR A 163 22.92 -9.23 -1.68
N GLY A 164 23.07 -8.06 -1.02
CA GLY A 164 22.20 -6.90 -1.20
C GLY A 164 20.71 -7.22 -0.97
N HIS A 165 20.39 -8.37 -0.37
CA HIS A 165 19.01 -8.79 -0.20
C HIS A 165 18.31 -7.83 0.76
N ARG A 166 17.02 -7.56 0.50
CA ARG A 166 16.14 -6.85 1.44
C ARG A 166 15.78 -7.77 2.61
N ILE A 167 16.80 -8.25 3.31
CA ILE A 167 16.62 -8.95 4.56
C ILE A 167 16.25 -7.87 5.57
N ASN A 168 15.06 -7.95 6.16
CA ASN A 168 14.67 -7.10 7.28
C ASN A 168 15.42 -7.56 8.54
N ILE A 169 16.76 -7.56 8.47
CA ILE A 169 17.61 -7.88 9.61
C ILE A 169 17.43 -6.72 10.57
N ARG A 170 16.77 -7.00 11.69
CA ARG A 170 16.91 -6.20 12.89
C ARG A 170 18.37 -6.38 13.34
N ILE A 171 19.25 -5.52 12.83
CA ILE A 171 20.64 -5.47 13.30
C ILE A 171 20.55 -5.12 14.79
N PRO A 172 21.11 -5.94 15.70
CA PRO A 172 21.07 -5.65 17.12
C PRO A 172 21.73 -4.28 17.40
N ASP A 173 21.23 -3.54 18.40
CA ASP A 173 21.51 -2.13 18.68
C ASP A 173 22.99 -1.78 19.00
N PHE A 174 23.94 -2.68 18.76
CA PHE A 174 25.37 -2.50 19.02
C PHE A 174 26.09 -1.52 18.07
N ILE A 175 25.43 -1.03 17.01
CA ILE A 175 26.00 -0.08 16.03
C ILE A 175 25.38 1.32 16.17
N LYS A 176 24.72 1.63 17.30
CA LYS A 176 24.34 3.00 17.64
C LYS A 176 25.29 3.54 18.70
N THR A 177 26.36 4.14 18.24
CA THR A 177 27.20 5.10 18.99
C THR A 177 27.25 6.39 18.20
#